data_AF-A0ABD5YXZ0-F1
#
_entry.id   AF-A0ABD5YXZ0-F1
#
_cell.length_a   1.000
_cell.length_b   1.000
_cell.length_c   1.000
_cell.angle_alpha   90.00
_cell.angle_beta   90.00
_cell.angle_gamma   90.00
#
_symmetry.space_group_name_H-M   'P 1'
#
loop_
_entity.id
_entity.type
_entity.pdbx_description
1 polymer ?
#
loop_
_entity_poly.entity_id
_entity_poly.type
_entity_poly.pdbx_seq_one_letter_code
_entity_poly.pdbx_strand_id
1 'polypeptide(L)'
;MDRFDIPRRSAYEAVTNRRLHPAVFTDRGYVVCASNYRGSTKSVGIHRLVMIAEHGFDAVAGKDVPHRNGIRFDNRPENLEFPTRGQYAQRHGFWTDIRPSKTELGNLQREHDERGRFK
;
A
#
# COMPACT_ATOMS: atom_id res chain seq x y z
N MET A 1 0.90 10.57 32.87
CA MET A 1 -0.33 11.25 33.35
C MET A 1 -1.43 11.06 32.31
N ASP A 2 -2.56 10.49 32.72
CA ASP A 2 -3.78 10.41 31.90
C ASP A 2 -4.64 11.65 32.18
N ARG A 3 -4.78 12.49 31.17
CA ARG A 3 -5.58 13.74 31.22
C ARG A 3 -7.10 13.46 31.19
N PHE A 4 -7.50 12.22 30.93
CA PHE A 4 -8.89 11.86 30.60
C PHE A 4 -9.45 10.66 31.38
N ASP A 5 -8.74 10.16 32.40
CA ASP A 5 -9.16 9.00 33.21
C ASP A 5 -9.46 7.73 32.38
N ILE A 6 -8.86 7.65 31.19
CA ILE A 6 -8.95 6.48 30.31
C ILE A 6 -7.79 5.55 30.69
N PRO A 7 -8.04 4.31 31.15
CA PRO A 7 -6.97 3.39 31.50
C PRO A 7 -6.13 3.05 30.26
N ARG A 8 -4.80 3.18 30.39
CA ARG A 8 -3.88 2.67 29.37
C ARG A 8 -3.89 1.13 29.39
N ARG A 9 -3.77 0.53 28.21
CA ARG A 9 -3.55 -0.93 28.09
C ARG A 9 -2.32 -1.32 28.91
N SER A 10 -2.44 -2.43 29.63
CA SER A 10 -1.30 -3.02 30.32
C SER A 10 -0.20 -3.41 29.32
N ALA A 11 1.05 -3.50 29.78
CA ALA A 11 2.14 -3.99 28.94
C ALA A 11 1.82 -5.38 28.37
N TYR A 12 1.15 -6.25 29.14
CA TYR A 12 0.69 -7.56 28.69
C TYR A 12 -0.33 -7.48 27.54
N GLU A 13 -1.32 -6.59 27.62
CA GLU A 13 -2.29 -6.36 26.55
C GLU A 13 -1.67 -5.68 25.32
N ALA A 14 -0.67 -4.82 25.53
CA ALA A 14 0.04 -4.11 24.46
C ALA A 14 1.06 -5.02 23.73
N VAL A 15 1.68 -5.97 24.44
CA VAL A 15 2.71 -6.89 23.92
C VAL A 15 2.14 -7.89 22.92
N THR A 16 0.88 -8.28 23.08
CA THR A 16 0.19 -8.99 22.01
C THR A 16 -0.05 -8.05 20.84
N ASN A 17 0.92 -8.01 19.92
CA ASN A 17 0.72 -7.77 18.50
C ASN A 17 -0.18 -8.88 17.88
N ARG A 18 -1.21 -9.31 18.61
CA ARG A 18 -2.42 -9.90 18.09
C ARG A 18 -3.13 -8.76 17.41
N ARG A 19 -2.78 -8.46 16.15
CA ARG A 19 -3.70 -7.76 15.26
C ARG A 19 -4.94 -8.67 15.14
N LEU A 20 -5.81 -8.62 16.15
CA LEU A 20 -7.10 -9.32 16.21
C LEU A 20 -8.00 -8.78 15.11
N HIS A 21 -7.76 -7.53 14.71
CA HIS A 21 -8.46 -6.83 13.66
C HIS A 21 -7.49 -6.49 12.52
N PRO A 22 -7.95 -6.54 11.27
CA PRO A 22 -7.16 -6.07 10.15
C PRO A 22 -6.77 -4.60 10.35
N ALA A 23 -5.51 -4.28 10.05
CA ALA A 23 -5.01 -2.92 10.05
C ALA A 23 -4.99 -2.38 8.61
N VAL A 24 -5.49 -1.15 8.43
CA VAL A 24 -5.43 -0.45 7.15
C VAL A 24 -4.38 0.66 7.23
N PHE A 25 -3.48 0.70 6.25
CA PHE A 25 -2.41 1.70 6.18
C PHE A 25 -1.99 1.91 4.73
N THR A 26 -1.23 2.98 4.48
CA THR A 26 -0.68 3.27 3.15
C THR A 26 0.74 2.72 3.03
N ASP A 27 1.02 2.00 1.95
CA ASP A 27 2.37 1.55 1.58
C ASP A 27 2.63 1.86 0.11
N ARG A 28 3.71 2.59 -0.19
CA ARG A 28 4.08 3.01 -1.56
C ARG A 28 2.90 3.61 -2.35
N GLY A 29 2.06 4.41 -1.69
CA GLY A 29 0.87 5.03 -2.28
C GLY A 29 -0.37 4.12 -2.42
N TYR A 30 -0.25 2.82 -2.16
CA TYR A 30 -1.40 1.92 -2.11
C TYR A 30 -2.02 1.90 -0.72
N VAL A 31 -3.34 1.85 -0.64
CA VAL A 31 -4.03 1.51 0.60
C VAL A 31 -4.02 -0.01 0.77
N VAL A 32 -3.51 -0.50 1.89
CA VAL A 32 -3.26 -1.91 2.18
C VAL A 32 -3.99 -2.30 3.45
N CYS A 33 -4.63 -3.46 3.42
CA CYS A 33 -5.18 -4.14 4.59
C CYS A 33 -4.26 -5.30 4.97
N ALA A 34 -3.80 -5.36 6.23
CA ALA A 34 -3.00 -6.46 6.74
C ALA A 34 -3.62 -7.11 7.97
N SER A 35 -3.61 -8.44 8.00
CA SER A 35 -4.10 -9.23 9.13
C SER A 35 -3.11 -10.33 9.48
N ASN A 36 -3.16 -10.78 10.74
CA ASN A 36 -2.39 -11.92 11.20
C ASN A 36 -3.20 -13.20 10.99
N TYR A 37 -2.68 -14.11 10.18
CA TYR A 37 -3.29 -15.41 9.92
C TYR A 37 -2.27 -16.52 10.19
N ARG A 38 -2.61 -17.44 11.10
CA ARG A 38 -1.78 -18.59 11.51
C ARG A 38 -0.32 -18.21 11.85
N GLY A 39 -0.15 -17.14 12.63
CA GLY A 39 1.19 -16.67 13.04
C GLY A 39 1.98 -15.94 11.95
N SER A 40 1.39 -15.71 10.77
CA SER A 40 1.99 -14.94 9.69
C SER A 40 1.18 -13.70 9.36
N THR A 41 1.85 -12.56 9.16
CA THR A 41 1.20 -11.35 8.66
C THR A 41 0.98 -11.48 7.16
N LYS A 42 -0.27 -11.34 6.72
CA LYS A 42 -0.64 -11.27 5.30
C LYS A 42 -1.20 -9.90 5.00
N SER A 43 -0.88 -9.35 3.83
CA SER A 43 -1.36 -8.05 3.38
C SER A 43 -1.94 -8.15 1.97
N VAL A 44 -2.99 -7.38 1.72
CA VAL A 44 -3.66 -7.27 0.43
C VAL A 44 -4.01 -5.80 0.20
N GLY A 45 -3.78 -5.31 -1.02
CA GLY A 45 -4.19 -3.96 -1.40
C GLY A 45 -5.72 -3.83 -1.48
N ILE A 46 -6.26 -2.70 -1.02
CA ILE A 46 -7.70 -2.42 -1.04
C ILE A 46 -8.27 -2.51 -2.46
N HIS A 47 -7.57 -1.97 -3.47
CA HIS A 47 -7.94 -2.12 -4.88
C HIS A 47 -8.23 -3.58 -5.30
N ARG A 48 -7.47 -4.56 -4.80
CA ARG A 48 -7.72 -5.98 -5.10
C ARG A 48 -8.94 -6.51 -4.35
N LEU A 49 -9.15 -6.10 -3.10
CA LEU A 49 -10.33 -6.50 -2.32
C LEU A 49 -11.62 -5.97 -2.94
N VAL A 50 -11.62 -4.74 -3.46
CA VAL A 50 -12.75 -4.17 -4.21
C VAL A 50 -13.08 -5.03 -5.42
N MET A 51 -12.08 -5.38 -6.24
CA MET A 51 -12.31 -6.24 -7.41
C MET A 51 -12.76 -7.66 -7.06
N ILE A 52 -12.30 -8.22 -5.93
CA ILE A 52 -12.77 -9.52 -5.43
C ILE A 52 -14.24 -9.45 -5.02
N ALA A 53 -14.67 -8.34 -4.42
CA ALA A 53 -16.07 -8.14 -4.04
C ALA A 53 -16.99 -8.04 -5.27
N GLU A 54 -16.53 -7.39 -6.33
CA GLU A 54 -17.31 -7.21 -7.59
C GLU A 54 -17.33 -8.46 -8.47
N HIS A 55 -16.22 -9.20 -8.55
CA HIS A 55 -16.03 -10.25 -9.58
C HIS A 55 -15.69 -11.63 -9.03
N GLY A 56 -15.49 -11.77 -7.72
CA GLY A 56 -15.09 -13.00 -7.07
C GLY A 56 -13.57 -13.21 -7.04
N PHE A 57 -13.15 -14.15 -6.17
CA PHE A 57 -11.73 -14.42 -5.92
C PHE A 57 -11.00 -14.95 -7.16
N ASP A 58 -11.56 -15.94 -7.85
CA ASP A 58 -10.91 -16.61 -8.98
C ASP A 58 -10.69 -15.67 -10.17
N ALA A 59 -11.55 -14.65 -10.32
CA ALA A 59 -11.41 -13.64 -11.36
C ALA A 59 -10.17 -12.76 -11.16
N VAL A 60 -9.73 -12.55 -9.92
CA VAL A 60 -8.67 -11.60 -9.53
C VAL A 60 -7.38 -12.31 -9.09
N ALA A 61 -7.46 -13.57 -8.69
CA ALA A 61 -6.31 -14.35 -8.25
C ALA A 61 -5.21 -14.40 -9.32
N GLY A 62 -3.98 -14.04 -8.93
CA GLY A 62 -2.81 -14.07 -9.82
C GLY A 62 -2.78 -12.99 -10.91
N LYS A 63 -3.65 -11.97 -10.84
CA LYS A 63 -3.70 -10.90 -11.83
C LYS A 63 -3.54 -9.51 -11.19
N ASP A 64 -3.05 -8.58 -11.99
CA ASP A 64 -2.88 -7.18 -11.59
C ASP A 64 -4.17 -6.37 -11.79
N VAL A 65 -4.45 -5.48 -10.85
CA VAL A 65 -5.60 -4.57 -10.89
C VAL A 65 -5.04 -3.14 -11.02
N PRO A 66 -4.98 -2.59 -12.23
CA PRO A 66 -4.42 -1.27 -12.47
C PRO A 66 -5.45 -0.16 -12.15
N HIS A 67 -4.94 1.02 -11.80
CA HIS A 67 -5.72 2.24 -11.65
C HIS A 67 -5.67 3.04 -12.96
N ARG A 68 -6.84 3.39 -13.51
CA ARG A 68 -6.97 4.16 -14.77
C ARG A 68 -6.29 5.52 -14.68
N ASN A 69 -6.52 6.24 -13.59
CA ASN A 69 -5.94 7.57 -13.35
C ASN A 69 -4.49 7.52 -12.80
N GLY A 70 -3.94 6.34 -12.51
CA GLY A 70 -2.63 6.19 -11.86
C GLY A 70 -2.57 6.50 -10.36
N ILE A 71 -3.68 6.95 -9.78
CA ILE A 71 -3.76 7.36 -8.38
C ILE A 71 -4.03 6.12 -7.53
N ARG A 72 -2.97 5.60 -6.92
CA ARG A 72 -2.96 4.34 -6.16
C ARG A 72 -3.87 4.31 -4.91
N PHE A 73 -4.28 5.48 -4.41
CA PHE A 73 -5.22 5.57 -3.28
C PHE A 73 -6.69 5.69 -3.70
N ASP A 74 -6.97 5.94 -4.99
CA ASP A 74 -8.33 6.06 -5.51
C ASP A 74 -8.89 4.67 -5.88
N ASN A 75 -9.48 4.01 -4.90
CA ASN A 75 -9.97 2.63 -5.03
C ASN A 75 -11.44 2.53 -5.48
N ARG A 76 -12.02 3.59 -6.07
CA ARG A 76 -13.39 3.52 -6.63
C ARG A 76 -13.43 2.46 -7.74
N PRO A 77 -14.45 1.58 -7.79
CA PRO A 77 -14.53 0.50 -8.78
C PRO A 77 -14.38 1.00 -10.23
N GLU A 78 -14.97 2.15 -10.55
CA GLU A 78 -14.89 2.81 -11.86
C GLU A 78 -13.45 3.21 -12.29
N ASN A 79 -12.54 3.37 -11.33
CA ASN A 79 -11.13 3.69 -11.54
C ASN A 79 -10.25 2.45 -11.63
N LEU A 80 -10.76 1.27 -11.29
CA LEU A 80 -10.02 0.00 -11.35
C LEU A 80 -10.31 -0.70 -12.68
N GLU A 81 -9.30 -1.20 -13.37
CA GLU A 81 -9.53 -2.02 -14.56
C GLU A 81 -9.61 -3.51 -14.21
N PHE A 82 -10.48 -4.21 -14.93
CA PHE A 82 -10.61 -5.64 -14.78
C PHE A 82 -9.31 -6.35 -15.19
N PRO A 83 -8.86 -7.34 -14.42
CA PRO A 83 -7.64 -8.04 -14.75
C PRO A 83 -7.83 -8.95 -15.98
N THR A 84 -7.47 -8.43 -17.17
CA THR A 84 -7.39 -9.21 -18.41
C THR A 84 -6.05 -9.94 -18.49
N ARG A 85 -6.11 -11.26 -18.74
CA ARG A 85 -5.00 -12.23 -18.64
C ARG A 85 -3.87 -12.03 -19.68
N GLY A 86 -3.80 -10.93 -20.43
CA GLY A 86 -2.97 -10.87 -21.63
C GLY A 86 -2.48 -9.52 -22.16
N GLN A 87 -2.64 -8.40 -21.45
CA GLN A 87 -2.28 -7.07 -22.03
C GLN A 87 -1.16 -6.30 -21.33
N TYR A 88 -0.53 -6.85 -20.28
CA TYR A 88 0.44 -6.09 -19.49
C TYR A 88 1.92 -6.25 -19.88
N ALA A 89 2.29 -7.27 -20.66
CA ALA A 89 3.69 -7.41 -21.12
C ALA A 89 4.14 -6.28 -22.08
N GLN A 90 3.21 -5.52 -22.68
CA GLN A 90 3.55 -4.45 -23.64
C GLN A 90 3.46 -3.02 -23.08
N ARG A 91 2.93 -2.81 -21.86
CA ARG A 91 2.83 -1.46 -21.24
C ARG A 91 3.94 -1.18 -20.21
N HIS A 92 5.12 -1.76 -20.41
CA HIS A 92 6.35 -1.49 -19.64
C HIS A 92 7.07 -0.20 -20.07
N GLY A 93 6.33 0.86 -20.41
CA GLY A 93 6.92 2.13 -20.85
C GLY A 93 6.40 3.38 -20.13
N PHE A 94 5.28 3.31 -19.40
CA PHE A 94 4.63 4.53 -18.90
C PHE A 94 4.70 4.75 -17.38
N TRP A 95 4.99 3.70 -16.61
CA TRP A 95 4.96 3.77 -15.13
C TRP A 95 6.34 3.66 -14.46
N THR A 96 7.40 3.45 -15.24
CA THR A 96 8.79 3.44 -14.76
C THR A 96 9.36 4.84 -14.56
N ASP A 97 8.77 5.87 -15.15
CA ASP A 97 9.33 7.23 -15.19
C ASP A 97 9.08 8.09 -13.93
N ILE A 98 8.35 7.59 -12.93
CA ILE A 98 8.24 8.29 -11.62
C ILE A 98 9.36 7.84 -10.65
N ARG A 99 10.33 7.05 -11.13
CA ARG A 99 11.57 6.85 -10.39
C ARG A 99 12.64 7.75 -11.01
N PRO A 100 13.09 8.82 -10.33
CA PRO A 100 14.31 9.48 -10.75
C PRO A 100 15.41 8.41 -10.84
N SER A 101 16.21 8.48 -11.90
CA SER A 101 17.30 7.54 -12.13
C SER A 101 18.25 7.55 -10.92
N LYS A 102 19.04 6.49 -10.70
CA LYS A 102 20.07 6.47 -9.64
C LYS A 102 20.99 7.69 -9.70
N THR A 103 21.22 8.21 -10.91
CA THR A 103 21.98 9.43 -11.18
C THR A 103 21.31 10.68 -10.61
N GLU A 104 19.97 10.79 -10.72
CA GLU A 104 19.19 11.92 -10.20
C GLU A 104 19.03 11.87 -8.67
N LEU A 105 18.88 10.68 -8.09
CA LEU A 105 18.90 10.48 -6.62
C LEU A 105 20.23 10.90 -5.99
N GLY A 106 21.35 10.62 -6.65
CA GLY A 106 22.69 11.03 -6.20
C GLY A 106 22.99 12.53 -6.36
N ASN A 107 22.17 13.26 -7.13
CA ASN A 107 22.28 14.71 -7.27
C ASN A 107 21.42 15.44 -6.22
N LEU A 108 20.23 14.93 -5.85
CA LEU A 108 19.43 15.48 -4.75
C LEU A 108 20.14 15.39 -3.39
N GLN A 109 20.95 14.36 -3.17
CA GLN A 109 21.70 14.18 -1.92
C GLN A 109 22.88 15.13 -1.75
N ARG A 110 23.25 15.90 -2.78
CA ARG A 110 24.35 16.88 -2.75
C ARG A 110 23.91 18.30 -2.39
N GLU A 111 22.61 18.55 -2.21
CA GLU A 111 22.07 19.85 -1.78
C GLU A 111 21.63 19.88 -0.32
N HIS A 112 22.27 19.08 0.55
CA HIS A 112 22.11 19.21 1.99
C HIS A 112 23.23 20.09 2.55
N ASP A 113 22.86 21.09 3.35
CA ASP A 113 23.84 21.78 4.19
C ASP A 113 24.33 20.84 5.32
N GLU A 114 25.38 21.24 6.04
CA GLU A 114 25.97 20.46 7.15
C GLU A 114 24.98 20.13 8.29
N ARG A 115 23.75 20.65 8.23
CA ARG A 115 22.67 20.42 9.20
C ARG A 115 21.45 19.71 8.61
N GLY A 116 21.54 19.21 7.37
CA GLY A 116 20.58 18.31 6.78
C GLY A 116 19.21 18.91 6.45
N ARG A 117 19.09 20.24 6.28
CA ARG A 117 17.85 20.84 5.73
C ARG A 117 17.95 21.03 4.22
N PHE A 118 16.82 20.84 3.55
CA PHE A 118 16.63 21.27 2.16
C PHE A 118 16.63 22.80 2.10
N LYS A 119 17.35 23.37 1.13
CA LYS A 119 17.24 24.80 0.80
C LYS A 119 15.89 25.13 0.19
#